data_AF-A0A2D9SMD4-F1
#
_entry.id   AF-A0A2D9SMD4-F1
#
_cell.length_a   1.000
_cell.length_b   1.000
_cell.length_c   1.000
_cell.angle_alpha   90.00
_cell.angle_beta   90.00
_cell.angle_gamma   90.00
#
_symmetry.space_group_name_H-M   'P 1'
#
loop_
_entity.id
_entity.type
_entity.pdbx_description
1 polymer ?
#
loop_
_entity_poly.entity_id
_entity_poly.type
_entity_poly.pdbx_seq_one_letter_code
_entity_poly.pdbx_strand_id
1 'polypeptide(L)'
;MFASNEDRKALLDSNVAFNACPFVVRFEKAGRQSELVADDIDHALELQASWIDKGANYVEIFRVLHDGSLNPTIGAHGELN
;
A
#
# COMPACT_ATOMS: atom_id res chain seq x y z
N MET A 1 8.59 -4.77 6.95
CA MET A 1 9.36 -5.44 5.89
C MET A 1 8.60 -5.20 4.61
N PHE A 2 9.28 -4.76 3.56
CA PHE A 2 8.66 -4.44 2.28
C PHE A 2 8.54 -5.69 1.42
N ALA A 3 7.45 -5.80 0.66
CA ALA A 3 7.37 -6.80 -0.39
C ALA A 3 8.33 -6.40 -1.52
N SER A 4 8.96 -7.37 -2.19
CA SER A 4 9.71 -7.09 -3.41
C SER A 4 8.75 -6.79 -4.57
N ASN A 5 9.28 -6.23 -5.67
CA ASN A 5 8.47 -6.07 -6.89
C ASN A 5 8.03 -7.43 -7.45
N GLU A 6 8.86 -8.46 -7.33
CA GLU A 6 8.50 -9.83 -7.74
C GLU A 6 7.38 -10.40 -6.87
N ASP A 7 7.39 -10.17 -5.56
CA ASP A 7 6.30 -10.58 -4.65
C ASP A 7 4.99 -9.88 -5.00
N ARG A 8 5.05 -8.55 -5.25
CA ARG A 8 3.89 -7.75 -5.65
C ARG A 8 3.33 -8.17 -7.01
N LYS A 9 4.21 -8.48 -7.96
CA LYS A 9 3.85 -9.00 -9.27
C LYS A 9 3.23 -10.40 -9.15
N ALA A 10 3.78 -11.28 -8.33
CA ALA A 10 3.23 -12.62 -8.09
C ALA A 10 1.83 -12.56 -7.45
N LEU A 11 1.57 -11.59 -6.57
CA LEU A 11 0.24 -11.34 -6.00
C LEU A 11 -0.77 -10.86 -7.05
N LEU A 12 -0.36 -9.96 -7.95
CA LEU A 12 -1.14 -9.53 -9.11
C LEU A 12 -1.47 -10.72 -10.04
N ASP A 13 -0.45 -11.49 -10.39
CA ASP A 13 -0.53 -12.62 -11.32
C ASP A 13 -1.26 -13.82 -10.70
N SER A 14 -1.49 -13.85 -9.39
CA SER A 14 -2.31 -14.87 -8.72
C SER A 14 -3.78 -14.48 -8.61
N ASN A 15 -4.09 -13.17 -8.69
CA ASN A 15 -5.44 -12.62 -8.57
C ASN A 15 -6.14 -12.39 -9.95
N VAL A 16 -5.80 -13.18 -10.98
CA VAL A 16 -6.25 -13.05 -12.39
C VAL A 16 -7.78 -13.21 -12.61
N ALA A 17 -8.57 -13.37 -11.56
CA ALA A 17 -10.02 -13.32 -11.65
C ALA A 17 -10.51 -11.86 -11.68
N PHE A 18 -10.50 -11.25 -12.88
CA PHE A 18 -11.24 -10.02 -13.27
C PHE A 18 -11.32 -8.89 -12.22
N ASN A 19 -10.52 -7.82 -12.40
CA ASN A 19 -10.49 -6.55 -11.63
C ASN A 19 -9.50 -6.42 -10.46
N ALA A 20 -8.49 -7.28 -10.32
CA ALA A 20 -7.47 -7.08 -9.30
C ALA A 20 -6.64 -5.81 -9.57
N CYS A 21 -7.02 -4.69 -8.96
CA CYS A 21 -6.14 -3.54 -8.75
C CYS A 21 -5.64 -3.63 -7.31
N PRO A 22 -4.56 -4.40 -7.03
CA PRO A 22 -4.05 -4.48 -5.68
C PRO A 22 -3.45 -3.13 -5.32
N PHE A 23 -3.94 -2.58 -4.22
CA PHE A 23 -3.38 -1.42 -3.58
C PHE A 23 -2.44 -1.90 -2.48
N VAL A 24 -1.42 -1.10 -2.18
CA VAL A 24 -0.53 -1.31 -1.05
C VAL A 24 -0.53 -0.05 -0.22
N VAL A 25 -0.79 -0.20 1.08
CA VAL A 25 -0.66 0.87 2.06
C VAL A 25 0.69 0.73 2.73
N ARG A 26 1.59 1.68 2.46
CA ARG A 26 2.86 1.80 3.17
C ARG A 26 2.67 2.68 4.37
N PHE A 27 3.23 2.30 5.51
CA PHE A 27 3.23 3.13 6.70
C PHE A 27 4.52 3.01 7.49
N GLU A 28 4.84 4.06 8.23
CA GLU A 28 5.94 4.12 9.17
C GLU A 28 5.42 4.35 10.59
N LYS A 29 5.84 3.51 11.53
CA LYS A 29 5.56 3.71 12.96
C LYS A 29 6.77 3.30 13.79
N ALA A 30 7.15 4.15 14.74
CA ALA A 30 8.31 3.92 15.62
C ALA A 30 9.61 3.60 14.85
N GLY A 31 9.87 4.30 13.74
CA GLY A 31 11.05 4.11 12.89
C GLY A 31 11.04 2.82 12.07
N ARG A 32 9.92 2.10 12.02
CA ARG A 32 9.77 0.88 11.21
C ARG A 32 8.77 1.10 10.09
N GLN A 33 9.22 0.84 8.87
CA GLN A 33 8.38 0.86 7.69
C GLN A 33 7.81 -0.53 7.36
N SER A 34 6.53 -0.56 6.99
CA SER A 34 5.78 -1.77 6.65
C SER A 34 4.79 -1.49 5.52
N GLU A 35 4.37 -2.56 4.84
CA GLU A 35 3.38 -2.54 3.76
C GLU A 35 2.27 -3.53 4.09
N LEU A 36 1.03 -3.13 3.79
CA LEU A 36 -0.15 -4.01 3.81
C LEU A 36 -0.80 -4.00 2.43
N VAL A 37 -1.24 -5.16 1.99
CA VAL A 37 -1.99 -5.31 0.74
C VAL A 37 -3.46 -5.00 1.03
N ALA A 38 -4.08 -4.27 0.11
CA ALA A 38 -5.51 -4.01 0.08
C ALA A 38 -6.09 -4.51 -1.24
N ASP A 39 -7.28 -5.08 -1.15
CA ASP A 39 -7.96 -5.75 -2.27
C ASP A 39 -8.59 -4.73 -3.24
N ASP A 40 -9.00 -3.59 -2.72
CA ASP A 40 -9.58 -2.46 -3.45
C ASP A 40 -9.20 -1.11 -2.80
N ILE A 41 -9.70 -0.02 -3.38
CA ILE A 41 -9.39 1.33 -2.93
C ILE A 41 -10.07 1.69 -1.60
N ASP A 42 -11.24 1.11 -1.32
CA ASP A 42 -11.98 1.39 -0.09
C ASP A 42 -11.27 0.75 1.10
N HIS A 43 -10.83 -0.51 0.97
CA HIS A 43 -9.99 -1.18 1.95
C HIS A 43 -8.66 -0.44 2.16
N ALA A 44 -8.05 0.09 1.09
CA ALA A 44 -6.83 0.89 1.20
C ALA A 44 -7.04 2.18 2.02
N LEU A 45 -8.17 2.87 1.81
CA LEU A 45 -8.55 4.07 2.56
C LEU A 45 -8.84 3.76 4.03
N GLU A 46 -9.51 2.64 4.31
CA GLU A 46 -9.74 2.17 5.69
C GLU A 46 -8.42 1.88 6.41
N LEU A 47 -7.50 1.18 5.75
CA LEU A 47 -6.17 0.91 6.30
C LEU A 47 -5.39 2.20 6.52
N GLN A 48 -5.45 3.15 5.58
CA GLN A 48 -4.81 4.45 5.72
C GLN A 48 -5.33 5.18 6.97
N ALA A 49 -6.65 5.34 7.09
CA ALA A 49 -7.26 6.00 8.23
C ALA A 49 -6.92 5.28 9.55
N SER A 50 -6.93 3.95 9.57
CA SER A 50 -6.59 3.15 10.75
C SER A 50 -5.15 3.37 11.22
N TRP A 51 -4.18 3.45 10.29
CA TRP A 51 -2.78 3.67 10.65
C TRP A 51 -2.49 5.10 11.08
N ILE A 52 -3.18 6.08 10.49
CA ILE A 52 -3.16 7.47 10.95
C ILE A 52 -3.65 7.57 12.39
N ASP A 53 -4.81 6.98 12.70
CA ASP A 53 -5.39 6.96 14.06
C ASP A 53 -4.46 6.26 15.07
N LYS A 54 -3.75 5.21 14.63
CA LYS A 54 -2.74 4.51 15.42
C LYS A 54 -1.44 5.29 15.61
N GLY A 55 -1.33 6.52 15.11
CA GLY A 55 -0.14 7.38 15.24
C GLY A 55 1.03 6.92 14.39
N ALA A 56 0.79 6.47 13.15
CA ALA A 56 1.86 6.31 12.17
C ALA A 56 2.41 7.69 11.76
N ASN A 57 3.75 7.78 11.64
CA ASN A 57 4.45 9.01 11.24
C ASN A 57 4.26 9.31 9.73
N TYR A 58 4.04 8.24 8.96
CA TYR A 58 3.83 8.31 7.52
C TYR A 58 2.87 7.20 7.10
N VAL A 59 1.95 7.50 6.19
CA VAL A 59 1.03 6.53 5.57
C VAL A 59 0.73 6.97 4.13
N GLU A 60 0.94 6.10 3.14
CA GLU A 60 0.65 6.40 1.73
C GLU A 60 0.08 5.18 1.00
N ILE A 61 -0.87 5.44 0.09
CA ILE A 61 -1.53 4.42 -0.73
C ILE A 61 -0.89 4.41 -2.12
N PHE A 62 -0.41 3.23 -2.51
CA PHE A 62 0.14 2.95 -3.82
C PHE A 62 -0.76 2.00 -4.59
N ARG A 63 -0.94 2.27 -5.88
CA ARG A 63 -1.41 1.26 -6.83
C ARG A 63 -0.23 0.43 -7.28
N VAL A 64 -0.36 -0.89 -7.21
CA VAL A 64 0.65 -1.79 -7.79
C VAL A 64 0.41 -1.88 -9.30
N LEU A 65 1.45 -1.59 -10.08
CA LEU A 65 1.45 -1.70 -11.54
C LEU A 65 1.75 -3.14 -11.99
N HIS A 66 1.52 -3.45 -13.27
CA HIS A 66 1.72 -4.79 -13.84
C HIS A 66 3.14 -5.37 -13.66
N ASP A 67 4.14 -4.51 -13.47
CA ASP A 67 5.54 -4.90 -13.23
C ASP A 67 5.88 -5.01 -11.73
N GLY A 68 4.90 -4.89 -10.85
CA GLY A 68 5.06 -4.88 -9.39
C GLY A 68 5.57 -3.56 -8.81
N SER A 69 5.78 -2.53 -9.66
CA SER A 69 6.15 -1.19 -9.21
C SER A 69 4.97 -0.48 -8.54
N LEU A 70 5.29 0.55 -7.76
CA LEU A 70 4.31 1.30 -6.98
C LEU A 70 4.09 2.67 -7.61
N ASN A 71 2.84 2.95 -7.96
CA ASN A 71 2.42 4.28 -8.39
C ASN A 71 1.67 4.97 -7.24
N PRO A 72 2.13 6.13 -6.74
CA PRO A 72 1.39 6.93 -5.76
C PRO A 72 -0.01 7.23 -6.28
N THR A 73 -1.02 7.15 -5.41
CA THR A 73 -2.41 7.39 -5.83
C THR A 73 -3.15 8.42 -5.00
N ILE A 74 -3.12 8.27 -3.68
CA ILE A 74 -3.84 9.15 -2.74
C ILE A 74 -2.81 9.72 -1.79
N GLY A 75 -2.88 11.04 -1.60
CA GLY A 75 -1.86 11.85 -0.95
C GLY A 75 -1.31 11.22 0.34
N ALA A 76 0.01 11.30 0.50
CA ALA A 76 0.69 10.84 1.68
C ALA A 76 0.21 11.61 2.92
N HIS A 77 -0.07 10.88 3.99
CA HIS A 77 -0.19 11.45 5.32
C HIS A 77 1.18 11.37 5.99
N GLY A 78 1.74 12.50 6.37
CA GLY A 78 3.05 12.61 7.01
C GLY A 78 3.72 13.92 6.62
N GLU A 79 4.63 14.40 7.46
CA GLU A 79 5.39 15.61 7.15
C GLU A 79 6.45 15.28 6.09
N LEU A 80 6.34 15.91 4.91
CA LEU A 80 7.48 16.11 4.02
C LEU A 80 8.44 17.05 4.74
N ASN A 81 9.32 16.51 5.59
CA ASN A 81 10.50 17.20 6.08
C ASN A 81 11.67 16.95 5.13
#